data_AF-A0A7C8YIL8-F1
#
_entry.id   AF-A0A7C8YIL8-F1
#
_cell.length_a   1.000
_cell.length_b   1.000
_cell.length_c   1.000
_cell.angle_alpha   90.00
_cell.angle_beta   90.00
_cell.angle_gamma   90.00
#
_symmetry.space_group_name_H-M   'P 1'
#
loop_
_entity.id
_entity.type
_entity.pdbx_description
1 polymer ?
#
loop_
_entity_poly.entity_id
_entity_poly.type
_entity_poly.pdbx_seq_one_letter_code
_entity_poly.pdbx_strand_id
1 'polypeptide(L)'
;MENTQNSSTNTSFCNYLHSLSQTPYKLQKRMLATWTPDQELNQVRLRSGADMKRKLSWFDLVALGMGGMLGVGVFVTTGPVARSISGPAVFISYIIAGISAFLSSMCYTEFSIAVPVAGGAFSYLRVTFGEFVGYFAGANILMEYVLSNAAVARSFTEYLSSTFG
;
A
#
# COMPACT_ATOMS: atom_id res chain seq x y z
N MET A 1 -59.39 -13.66 -2.79
CA MET A 1 -58.00 -13.50 -2.35
C MET A 1 -57.13 -13.50 -3.60
N GLU A 2 -56.11 -12.65 -3.64
CA GLU A 2 -55.04 -12.64 -4.65
C GLU A 2 -55.34 -11.93 -6.00
N ASN A 3 -54.96 -10.65 -6.11
CA ASN A 3 -54.24 -10.11 -7.30
C ASN A 3 -53.89 -8.60 -7.24
N THR A 4 -53.93 -7.96 -6.06
CA THR A 4 -53.58 -6.54 -5.91
C THR A 4 -52.08 -6.29 -5.60
N GLN A 5 -51.18 -7.18 -6.01
CA GLN A 5 -49.76 -7.12 -5.63
C GLN A 5 -48.78 -7.05 -6.82
N ASN A 6 -49.25 -7.10 -8.07
CA ASN A 6 -48.39 -7.18 -9.26
C ASN A 6 -48.16 -5.84 -9.99
N SER A 7 -48.78 -4.73 -9.53
CA SER A 7 -48.70 -3.42 -10.20
C SER A 7 -47.69 -2.44 -9.59
N SER A 8 -47.19 -2.71 -8.36
CA SER A 8 -46.19 -1.88 -7.67
C SER A 8 -44.74 -2.34 -7.88
N THR A 9 -44.53 -3.56 -8.37
CA THR A 9 -43.22 -4.18 -8.63
C THR A 9 -42.61 -3.74 -9.96
N ASN A 10 -43.42 -3.55 -11.01
CA ASN A 10 -42.94 -3.17 -12.35
C ASN A 10 -42.47 -1.70 -12.46
N THR A 11 -43.08 -0.78 -11.72
CA THR A 11 -42.65 0.64 -11.69
C THR A 11 -41.34 0.82 -10.93
N SER A 12 -41.09 0.00 -9.90
CA SER A 12 -39.83 0.00 -9.15
C SER A 12 -38.67 -0.50 -10.01
N PHE A 13 -38.83 -1.65 -10.68
CA PHE A 13 -37.79 -2.22 -11.55
C PHE A 13 -37.40 -1.30 -12.70
N CYS A 14 -38.37 -0.60 -13.30
CA CYS A 14 -38.11 0.33 -14.39
C CYS A 14 -37.36 1.59 -13.91
N ASN A 15 -37.64 2.07 -12.70
CA ASN A 15 -36.91 3.19 -12.09
C ASN A 15 -35.48 2.80 -11.67
N TYR A 16 -35.25 1.55 -11.22
CA TYR A 16 -33.91 1.02 -10.95
C TYR A 16 -33.09 0.84 -12.24
N LEU A 17 -33.70 0.33 -13.31
CA LEU A 17 -33.06 0.22 -14.63
C LEU A 17 -32.71 1.59 -15.22
N HIS A 18 -33.58 2.58 -15.04
CA HIS A 18 -33.29 3.96 -15.44
C HIS A 18 -32.18 4.60 -14.58
N SER A 19 -32.13 4.31 -13.28
CA SER A 19 -31.04 4.78 -12.40
C SER A 19 -29.70 4.09 -12.68
N LEU A 20 -29.71 2.80 -13.05
CA LEU A 20 -28.54 2.05 -13.52
C LEU A 20 -28.01 2.61 -14.84
N SER A 21 -28.91 3.00 -15.75
CA SER A 21 -28.55 3.62 -17.03
C SER A 21 -27.92 5.02 -16.88
N GLN A 22 -28.16 5.73 -15.77
CA GLN A 22 -27.54 7.03 -15.49
C GLN A 22 -26.23 6.93 -14.69
N THR A 23 -25.88 5.74 -14.22
CA THR A 23 -24.66 5.49 -13.44
C THR A 23 -23.35 5.65 -14.25
N PRO A 24 -23.23 5.28 -15.54
CA PRO A 24 -21.96 5.37 -16.26
C PRO A 24 -21.51 6.82 -16.50
N TYR A 25 -22.46 7.74 -16.77
CA TYR A 25 -22.18 9.18 -16.94
C TYR A 25 -21.70 9.84 -15.63
N LYS A 26 -22.29 9.48 -14.49
CA LYS A 26 -21.87 9.99 -13.18
C LYS A 26 -20.54 9.40 -12.72
N LEU A 27 -20.24 8.15 -13.09
CA LEU A 27 -18.95 7.51 -12.85
C LEU A 27 -17.83 8.11 -13.70
N GLN A 28 -18.10 8.42 -14.98
CA GLN A 28 -17.12 9.05 -15.86
C GLN A 28 -16.79 10.48 -15.39
N LYS A 29 -17.79 11.22 -14.89
CA LYS A 29 -17.58 12.51 -14.22
C LYS A 29 -16.93 12.39 -12.84
N ARG A 30 -17.02 11.26 -12.14
CA ARG A 30 -16.30 11.01 -10.87
C ARG A 30 -14.86 10.54 -11.08
N MET A 31 -14.57 9.83 -12.16
CA MET A 31 -13.21 9.50 -12.58
C MET A 31 -12.44 10.72 -13.10
N LEU A 32 -13.16 11.72 -13.63
CA LEU A 32 -12.62 13.00 -14.10
C LEU A 32 -12.91 14.16 -13.13
N ALA A 33 -13.56 13.91 -11.99
CA ALA A 33 -13.72 14.92 -10.95
C ALA A 33 -12.36 15.05 -10.29
N THR A 34 -11.55 15.96 -10.83
CA THR A 34 -10.36 16.54 -10.23
C THR A 34 -10.61 16.78 -8.75
N TRP A 35 -10.23 15.81 -7.92
CA TRP A 35 -10.08 16.05 -6.50
C TRP A 35 -8.81 16.86 -6.36
N THR A 36 -8.97 18.13 -6.02
CA THR A 36 -7.88 19.05 -5.78
C THR A 36 -6.98 18.48 -4.67
N PRO A 37 -5.67 18.25 -4.94
CA PRO A 37 -4.77 17.56 -4.01
C PRO A 37 -4.73 18.21 -2.62
N ASP A 38 -4.92 19.54 -2.52
CA ASP A 38 -4.91 20.28 -1.27
C ASP A 38 -6.17 20.11 -0.39
N GLN A 39 -7.33 19.83 -0.99
CA GLN A 39 -8.56 19.56 -0.21
C GLN A 39 -8.58 18.13 0.32
N GLU A 40 -8.08 17.16 -0.44
CA GLU A 40 -7.87 15.78 0.02
C GLU A 40 -6.83 15.74 1.14
N LEU A 41 -5.73 16.49 1.06
CA LEU A 41 -4.72 16.50 2.13
C LEU A 41 -5.30 16.97 3.46
N ASN A 42 -6.10 18.04 3.45
CA ASN A 42 -6.80 18.52 4.64
C ASN A 42 -7.86 17.52 5.13
N GLN A 43 -8.65 16.91 4.23
CA GLN A 43 -9.61 15.87 4.63
C GLN A 43 -8.96 14.59 5.15
N VAL A 44 -7.86 14.13 4.55
CA VAL A 44 -7.08 12.97 4.99
C VAL A 44 -6.39 13.26 6.31
N ARG A 45 -5.91 14.49 6.53
CA ARG A 45 -5.39 14.94 7.83
C ARG A 45 -6.48 14.96 8.90
N LEU A 46 -7.68 15.41 8.55
CA LEU A 46 -8.85 15.38 9.44
C LEU A 46 -9.33 13.94 9.72
N ARG A 47 -9.28 13.05 8.71
CA ARG A 47 -9.62 11.61 8.84
C ARG A 47 -8.54 10.76 9.50
N SER A 48 -7.27 11.17 9.44
CA SER A 48 -6.13 10.50 10.09
C SER A 48 -6.18 10.50 11.62
N GLY A 49 -7.27 11.00 12.22
CA GLY A 49 -7.45 10.99 13.66
C GLY A 49 -6.58 12.05 14.32
N ALA A 50 -6.94 13.33 14.11
CA ALA A 50 -6.45 14.42 14.95
C ALA A 50 -6.78 14.19 16.46
N ASP A 51 -7.65 13.22 16.77
CA ASP A 51 -8.04 12.80 18.12
C ASP A 51 -7.23 11.61 18.69
N MET A 52 -6.23 11.09 17.97
CA MET A 52 -5.35 10.05 18.53
C MET A 52 -4.27 10.67 19.41
N LYS A 53 -4.17 10.23 20.67
CA LYS A 53 -3.10 10.64 21.59
C LYS A 53 -1.75 10.18 21.03
N ARG A 54 -0.86 11.12 20.69
CA ARG A 54 0.54 10.83 20.35
C ARG A 54 1.26 10.22 21.56
N LYS A 55 1.36 8.89 21.56
CA LYS A 55 2.04 8.10 22.60
C LYS A 55 3.32 7.43 22.12
N LEU A 56 3.58 7.45 20.81
CA LEU A 56 4.72 6.77 20.21
C LEU A 56 5.98 7.62 20.39
N SER A 57 6.93 7.10 21.16
CA SER A 57 8.24 7.72 21.34
C SER A 57 9.11 7.54 20.10
N TRP A 58 10.20 8.31 20.00
CA TRP A 58 11.17 8.14 18.91
C TRP A 58 11.77 6.74 18.88
N PHE A 59 12.00 6.15 20.06
CA PHE A 59 12.48 4.76 20.18
C PHE A 59 11.47 3.75 19.64
N ASP A 60 10.18 3.92 19.92
CA ASP A 60 9.14 3.02 19.43
C ASP A 60 9.01 3.11 17.91
N LEU A 61 9.20 4.31 17.35
CA LEU A 61 9.16 4.55 15.91
C LEU A 61 10.35 3.87 15.19
N VAL A 62 11.55 3.97 15.77
CA VAL A 62 12.75 3.29 15.26
C VAL A 62 12.60 1.76 15.37
N ALA A 63 12.11 1.27 16.52
CA ALA A 63 11.86 -0.15 16.72
C ALA A 63 10.83 -0.71 15.73
N LEU A 64 9.75 0.04 15.46
CA LEU A 64 8.75 -0.32 14.45
C LEU A 64 9.36 -0.35 13.04
N GLY A 65 10.20 0.63 12.70
CA GLY A 65 10.91 0.65 11.41
C GLY A 65 11.86 -0.53 11.25
N MET A 66 12.70 -0.82 12.24
CA MET A 66 13.62 -1.96 12.22
C MET A 66 12.88 -3.30 12.17
N GLY A 67 11.79 -3.45 12.92
CA GLY A 67 10.95 -4.65 12.90
C GLY A 67 10.28 -4.91 11.56
N GLY A 68 9.94 -3.85 10.81
CA GLY A 68 9.41 -3.97 9.46
C GLY A 68 10.46 -4.32 8.39
N MET A 69 11.72 -3.90 8.58
CA MET A 69 12.82 -4.17 7.63
C MET A 69 13.48 -5.53 7.84
N LEU A 70 13.67 -5.96 9.10
CA LEU A 70 14.34 -7.20 9.45
C LEU A 70 13.37 -8.38 9.32
N GLY A 71 13.26 -8.92 8.10
CA GLY A 71 12.38 -10.06 7.78
C GLY A 71 13.12 -11.36 7.46
N VAL A 72 12.31 -12.38 7.20
CA VAL A 72 12.75 -13.74 6.78
C VAL A 72 13.63 -13.70 5.52
N GLY A 73 13.43 -12.69 4.65
CA GLY A 73 14.15 -12.53 3.38
C GLY A 73 15.67 -12.52 3.53
N VAL A 74 16.24 -11.77 4.48
CA VAL A 74 17.70 -11.70 4.66
C VAL A 74 18.27 -13.04 5.12
N PHE A 75 17.58 -13.75 6.01
CA PHE A 75 18.06 -15.04 6.54
C PHE A 75 18.00 -16.16 5.49
N VAL A 76 16.95 -16.21 4.67
CA VAL A 76 16.79 -17.27 3.65
C VAL A 76 17.68 -17.02 2.44
N THR A 77 17.71 -15.77 1.94
CA THR A 77 18.32 -15.49 0.63
C THR A 77 19.84 -15.37 0.70
N THR A 78 20.40 -14.97 1.84
CA THR A 78 21.85 -14.79 1.99
C THR A 78 22.61 -16.10 1.81
N GLY A 79 22.09 -17.23 2.29
CA GLY A 79 22.76 -18.54 2.21
C GLY A 79 23.01 -19.00 0.76
N PRO A 80 21.96 -19.14 -0.08
CA PRO A 80 22.11 -19.49 -1.48
C PRO A 80 22.95 -18.48 -2.28
N VAL A 81 22.78 -17.17 -2.05
CA VAL A 81 23.53 -16.12 -2.76
C VAL A 81 25.03 -16.17 -2.42
N ALA A 82 25.36 -16.40 -1.15
CA ALA A 82 26.75 -16.56 -0.72
C ALA A 82 27.41 -17.81 -1.31
N ARG A 83 26.65 -18.92 -1.40
CA ARG A 83 27.17 -20.18 -1.94
C ARG A 83 27.33 -20.18 -3.46
N SER A 84 26.42 -19.55 -4.19
CA SER A 84 26.33 -19.70 -5.65
C SER A 84 26.81 -18.50 -6.47
N ILE A 85 26.80 -17.28 -5.91
CA ILE A 85 27.02 -16.06 -6.70
C ILE A 85 28.31 -15.35 -6.32
N SER A 86 28.50 -15.01 -5.04
CA SER A 86 29.51 -13.99 -4.67
C SER A 86 30.61 -14.44 -3.70
N GLY A 87 30.51 -15.61 -3.05
CA GLY A 87 31.52 -16.03 -2.07
C GLY A 87 31.80 -14.96 -0.99
N PRO A 88 33.05 -14.69 -0.58
CA PRO A 88 33.36 -13.62 0.39
C PRO A 88 32.97 -12.21 -0.07
N ALA A 89 32.75 -12.00 -1.38
CA ALA A 89 32.43 -10.68 -1.95
C ALA A 89 30.98 -10.23 -1.70
N VAL A 90 30.12 -11.10 -1.14
CA VAL A 90 28.74 -10.74 -0.71
C VAL A 90 28.74 -9.50 0.19
N PHE A 91 29.74 -9.37 1.06
CA PHE A 91 29.86 -8.24 1.97
C PHE A 91 29.99 -6.90 1.22
N ILE A 92 30.77 -6.87 0.13
CA ILE A 92 30.94 -5.67 -0.70
C ILE A 92 29.62 -5.32 -1.40
N SER A 93 28.88 -6.32 -1.89
CA SER A 93 27.55 -6.11 -2.49
C SER A 93 26.56 -5.51 -1.49
N TYR A 94 26.55 -5.98 -0.23
CA TYR A 94 25.70 -5.42 0.82
C TYR A 94 26.08 -3.98 1.18
N ILE A 95 27.37 -3.62 1.19
CA ILE A 95 27.80 -2.24 1.42
C ILE A 95 27.25 -1.33 0.32
N ILE A 96 27.40 -1.72 -0.95
CA ILE A 96 26.94 -0.92 -2.09
C ILE A 96 25.41 -0.77 -2.04
N ALA A 97 24.68 -1.86 -1.76
CA ALA A 97 23.24 -1.83 -1.58
C ALA A 97 22.84 -0.90 -0.40
N GLY A 98 23.56 -0.96 0.72
CA GLY A 98 23.33 -0.11 1.89
C GLY A 98 23.49 1.38 1.59
N ILE A 99 24.53 1.76 0.83
CA ILE A 99 24.74 3.16 0.42
C ILE A 99 23.57 3.63 -0.48
N SER A 100 23.12 2.80 -1.41
CA SER A 100 21.98 3.13 -2.29
C SER A 100 20.66 3.29 -1.51
N ALA A 101 20.43 2.44 -0.51
CA ALA A 101 19.26 2.52 0.36
C ALA A 101 19.31 3.74 1.27
N PHE A 102 20.50 4.10 1.78
CA PHE A 102 20.70 5.30 2.59
C PHE A 102 20.36 6.58 1.81
N LEU A 103 20.82 6.68 0.55
CA LEU A 103 20.50 7.81 -0.31
C LEU A 103 18.99 7.90 -0.59
N SER A 104 18.34 6.75 -0.86
CA SER A 104 16.88 6.69 -1.06
C SER A 104 16.09 7.10 0.19
N SER A 105 16.56 6.71 1.38
CA SER A 105 15.97 7.08 2.67
C SER A 105 16.05 8.60 2.93
N MET A 106 17.16 9.24 2.54
CA MET A 106 17.31 10.69 2.65
C MET A 106 16.25 11.43 1.82
N CYS A 107 16.02 11.00 0.57
CA CYS A 107 14.96 11.56 -0.27
C CYS A 107 13.56 11.32 0.32
N TYR A 108 13.32 10.15 0.90
CA TYR A 108 12.02 9.84 1.51
C TYR A 108 11.76 10.63 2.80
N THR A 109 12.84 10.98 3.52
CA THR A 109 12.77 11.83 4.72
C THR A 109 12.36 13.25 4.37
N GLU A 110 12.91 13.82 3.29
CA GLU A 110 12.51 15.14 2.78
C GLU A 110 11.01 15.18 2.46
N PHE A 111 10.51 14.15 1.79
CA PHE A 111 9.07 14.03 1.50
C PHE A 111 8.24 13.90 2.79
N SER A 112 8.70 13.10 3.75
CA SER A 112 7.99 12.87 5.02
C SER A 112 7.83 14.15 5.85
N ILE A 113 8.80 15.07 5.77
CA ILE A 113 8.73 16.38 6.43
C ILE A 113 7.79 17.32 5.66
N ALA A 114 7.81 17.29 4.32
CA ALA A 114 6.97 18.15 3.48
C ALA A 114 5.48 17.81 3.60
N VAL A 115 5.13 16.53 3.72
CA VAL A 115 3.73 16.06 3.72
C VAL A 115 3.48 15.11 4.91
N PRO A 116 3.23 15.67 6.12
CA PRO A 116 3.06 14.88 7.34
C PRO A 116 1.64 14.31 7.47
N VAL A 117 1.26 13.46 6.52
CA VAL A 117 -0.03 12.73 6.52
C VAL A 117 0.18 11.23 6.64
N ALA A 118 -0.72 10.54 7.34
CA ALA A 118 -0.69 9.09 7.42
C ALA A 118 -1.18 8.50 6.08
N GLY A 119 -0.24 8.05 5.24
CA GLY A 119 -0.55 7.54 3.91
C GLY A 119 0.63 6.94 3.13
N GLY A 120 1.87 7.18 3.56
CA GLY A 120 3.08 6.60 2.95
C GLY A 120 3.26 6.95 1.47
N ALA A 121 4.04 6.12 0.76
CA ALA A 121 4.48 6.39 -0.62
C ALA A 121 3.32 6.56 -1.61
N PHE A 122 2.18 5.89 -1.39
CA PHE A 122 0.98 6.05 -2.22
C PHE A 122 0.43 7.48 -2.16
N SER A 123 0.34 8.06 -0.96
CA SER A 123 -0.13 9.44 -0.79
C SER A 123 0.79 10.43 -1.50
N TYR A 124 2.08 10.13 -1.55
CA TYR A 124 3.10 10.99 -2.11
C TYR A 124 2.98 11.06 -3.64
N LEU A 125 2.89 9.87 -4.27
CA LEU A 125 2.71 9.74 -5.72
C LEU A 125 1.37 10.31 -6.19
N ARG A 126 0.29 10.12 -5.42
CA ARG A 126 -1.03 10.65 -5.76
C ARG A 126 -1.08 12.18 -5.76
N VAL A 127 -0.34 12.83 -4.85
CA VAL A 127 -0.27 14.30 -4.78
C VAL A 127 0.58 14.88 -5.92
N THR A 128 1.68 14.24 -6.29
CA THR A 128 2.60 14.78 -7.31
C THR A 128 2.17 14.48 -8.76
N PHE A 129 1.66 13.27 -9.03
CA PHE A 129 1.42 12.79 -10.40
C PHE A 129 -0.07 12.68 -10.79
N GLY A 130 -0.97 12.95 -9.85
CA GLY A 130 -2.42 12.88 -10.07
C GLY A 130 -2.99 11.46 -10.01
N GLU A 131 -4.26 11.34 -10.39
CA GLU A 131 -5.10 10.18 -10.08
C GLU A 131 -4.79 8.92 -10.91
N PHE A 132 -4.40 9.09 -12.18
CA PHE A 132 -4.05 7.96 -13.03
C PHE A 132 -2.80 7.23 -12.52
N VAL A 133 -1.73 7.98 -12.21
CA VAL A 133 -0.50 7.42 -11.64
C VAL A 133 -0.75 6.92 -10.21
N GLY A 134 -1.58 7.63 -9.43
CA GLY A 134 -2.03 7.17 -8.12
C GLY A 134 -2.68 5.78 -8.15
N TYR A 135 -3.56 5.51 -9.12
CA TYR A 135 -4.20 4.20 -9.27
C TYR A 135 -3.19 3.07 -9.52
N PHE A 136 -2.26 3.27 -10.46
CA PHE A 136 -1.21 2.28 -10.73
C PHE A 136 -0.26 2.10 -9.54
N ALA A 137 0.10 3.18 -8.86
CA ALA A 137 0.95 3.12 -7.67
C ALA A 137 0.28 2.34 -6.52
N GLY A 138 -1.01 2.58 -6.27
CA GLY A 138 -1.78 1.85 -5.27
C GLY A 138 -1.92 0.37 -5.62
N ALA A 139 -2.21 0.06 -6.88
CA ALA A 139 -2.28 -1.32 -7.36
C ALA A 139 -0.92 -2.04 -7.23
N ASN A 140 0.19 -1.37 -7.56
CA ASN A 140 1.53 -1.92 -7.40
C ASN A 140 1.85 -2.22 -5.93
N ILE A 141 1.65 -1.25 -5.04
CA ILE A 141 1.92 -1.43 -3.60
C ILE A 141 1.10 -2.60 -3.03
N LEU A 142 -0.18 -2.71 -3.40
CA LEU A 142 -1.02 -3.83 -2.95
C LEU A 142 -0.50 -5.19 -3.46
N MET A 143 -0.12 -5.26 -4.73
CA MET A 143 0.45 -6.49 -5.32
C MET A 143 1.78 -6.86 -4.65
N GLU A 144 2.63 -5.87 -4.37
CA GLU A 144 3.91 -6.05 -3.68
C GLU A 144 3.71 -6.58 -2.26
N TYR A 145 2.75 -6.04 -1.50
CA TYR A 145 2.41 -6.56 -0.17
C TYR A 145 1.92 -8.02 -0.21
N VAL A 146 1.07 -8.37 -1.19
CA VAL A 146 0.58 -9.74 -1.35
C VAL A 146 1.74 -10.69 -1.68
N LEU A 147 2.62 -10.29 -2.61
CA LEU A 147 3.79 -11.09 -3.00
C LEU A 147 4.77 -11.25 -1.83
N SER A 148 5.02 -10.18 -1.08
CA SER A 148 5.87 -10.21 0.11
C SER A 148 5.34 -11.19 1.17
N ASN A 149 4.04 -11.11 1.47
CA ASN A 149 3.40 -12.04 2.41
C ASN A 149 3.46 -13.51 1.93
N ALA A 150 3.25 -13.74 0.63
CA ALA A 150 3.37 -15.07 0.04
C ALA A 150 4.82 -15.60 0.12
N ALA A 151 5.81 -14.75 -0.14
CA ALA A 151 7.23 -15.10 -0.04
C ALA A 151 7.64 -15.44 1.40
N VAL A 152 7.15 -14.69 2.39
CA VAL A 152 7.37 -14.97 3.81
C VAL A 152 6.74 -16.29 4.24
N ALA A 153 5.49 -16.56 3.83
CA ALA A 153 4.81 -17.82 4.13
C ALA A 153 5.53 -19.03 3.53
N ARG A 154 6.00 -18.91 2.28
CA ARG A 154 6.79 -19.95 1.61
C ARG A 154 8.09 -20.22 2.37
N SER A 155 8.84 -19.16 2.65
CA SER A 155 10.13 -19.26 3.35
C SER A 155 9.98 -19.88 4.73
N PHE A 156 8.94 -19.51 5.48
CA PHE A 156 8.64 -20.10 6.78
C PHE A 156 8.32 -21.59 6.70
N THR A 157 7.56 -22.00 5.68
CA THR A 157 7.25 -23.42 5.45
C THR A 157 8.50 -24.23 5.13
N GLU A 158 9.41 -23.69 4.31
CA GLU A 158 10.69 -24.32 3.99
C GLU A 158 11.55 -24.51 5.25
N TYR A 159 11.64 -23.49 6.11
CA TYR A 159 12.34 -23.58 7.41
C TYR A 159 11.72 -24.58 8.38
N LEU A 160 10.39 -24.62 8.49
CA LEU A 160 9.70 -25.62 9.32
C LEU A 160 9.92 -27.03 8.79
N SER A 161 9.82 -27.21 7.47
CA SER A 161 10.04 -28.50 6.82
C SER A 161 11.46 -29.01 7.05
N SER A 162 12.48 -28.16 7.01
CA SER A 162 13.87 -28.58 7.28
C SER A 162 14.15 -28.89 8.75
N THR A 163 13.30 -28.42 9.66
CA THR A 163 13.49 -28.59 11.11
C THR A 163 12.77 -29.84 11.62
N PHE A 164 11.60 -30.17 11.06
CA PHE A 164 10.75 -31.29 11.50
C PHE A 164 10.73 -32.49 10.53
N GLY A 165 11.39 -32.39 9.37
CA GLY A 165 11.46 -33.42 8.33
C GLY A 165 12.85 -34.00 8.14
#